data_AF-Q6LJX2-F1
#
_entry.id   AF-Q6LJX2-F1
#
_cell.length_a   1.000
_cell.length_b   1.000
_cell.length_c   1.000
_cell.angle_alpha   90.00
_cell.angle_beta   90.00
_cell.angle_gamma   90.00
#
_symmetry.space_group_name_H-M   'P 1'
#
loop_
_entity.id
_entity.type
_entity.pdbx_description
1 polymer ?
#
loop_
_entity_poly.entity_id
_entity_poly.type
_entity_poly.pdbx_seq_one_letter_code
_entity_poly.pdbx_strand_id
1 'polypeptide(L)'
;MQKTLLCQIQCLVTGNLDLENSRIQRLPKKLTVTGSLNLAYSDVTELPRILNVGGHINLAHSKITYLTNGLQVKSDLSLMGTKLTTLPPYLYVGGNLYLANTAIKELSTFLVVEGNVYLGGAPVQSIPEKATIRGNIYQ
;
A
#
# COMPACT_ATOMS: atom_id res chain seq x y z
N MET A 1 14.14 18.42 6.00
CA MET A 1 14.65 17.90 7.30
C MET A 1 14.58 16.38 7.27
N GLN A 2 15.68 15.67 7.53
CA GLN A 2 15.64 14.21 7.69
C GLN A 2 14.95 13.89 9.02
N LYS A 3 13.68 13.50 9.00
CA LYS A 3 13.04 12.85 10.15
C LYS A 3 13.63 11.44 10.24
N THR A 4 14.74 11.30 10.95
CA THR A 4 15.29 9.98 11.28
C THR A 4 14.35 9.34 12.30
N LEU A 5 13.60 8.30 11.90
CA LEU A 5 12.89 7.46 12.87
C LEU A 5 13.94 6.75 13.74
N LEU A 6 14.04 7.13 15.02
CA LEU A 6 14.98 6.54 16.01
C LEU A 6 14.59 5.12 16.45
N CYS A 7 13.77 4.42 15.68
CA CYS A 7 13.02 3.26 16.13
C CYS A 7 13.45 1.98 15.36
N GLN A 8 14.69 1.54 15.53
CA GLN A 8 15.32 0.56 14.61
C GLN A 8 14.71 -0.87 14.63
N ILE A 9 13.95 -1.25 15.67
CA ILE A 9 13.38 -2.61 15.80
C ILE A 9 11.85 -2.60 15.73
N GLN A 10 11.22 -1.79 16.57
CA GLN A 10 9.77 -1.65 16.66
C GLN A 10 9.41 -0.21 16.94
N CYS A 11 8.44 0.32 16.21
CA CYS A 11 7.93 1.68 16.38
C CYS A 11 6.42 1.66 16.59
N LEU A 12 5.97 2.42 17.59
CA LEU A 12 4.57 2.76 17.78
C LEU A 12 4.41 4.26 17.55
N VAL A 13 3.56 4.63 16.60
CA VAL A 13 3.13 6.00 16.37
C VAL A 13 1.67 6.11 16.76
N THR A 14 1.38 6.96 17.74
CA THR A 14 0.01 7.35 18.08
C THR A 14 -0.46 8.42 17.10
N GLY A 15 -1.62 8.21 16.47
CA GLY A 15 -2.14 9.07 15.41
C GLY A 15 -1.54 8.75 14.04
N ASN A 16 -1.50 9.76 13.17
CA ASN A 16 -1.03 9.61 11.80
C ASN A 16 0.51 9.67 11.72
N LEU A 17 1.09 8.83 10.86
CA LEU A 17 2.50 8.94 10.47
C LEU A 17 2.59 9.51 9.06
N ASP A 18 2.94 10.79 8.98
CA ASP A 18 3.16 11.48 7.70
C ASP A 18 4.66 11.62 7.39
N LEU A 19 5.08 10.92 6.34
CA LEU A 19 6.43 10.92 5.78
C LEU A 19 6.37 11.24 4.28
N GLU A 20 5.34 11.96 3.83
CA GLU A 20 5.27 12.45 2.46
C GLU A 20 6.54 13.23 2.07
N ASN A 21 7.04 13.05 0.85
CA ASN A 21 8.25 13.70 0.32
C ASN A 21 9.51 13.45 1.18
N SER A 22 9.49 12.44 2.05
CA SER A 22 10.63 12.13 2.91
C SER A 22 11.71 11.38 2.15
N ARG A 23 12.98 11.70 2.46
CA ARG A 23 14.17 10.96 1.98
C ARG A 23 14.49 9.70 2.78
N ILE A 24 13.55 9.27 3.64
CA ILE A 24 13.70 8.05 4.41
C ILE A 24 13.62 6.84 3.46
N GLN A 25 14.64 5.99 3.49
CA GLN A 25 14.71 4.83 2.61
C GLN A 25 14.17 3.56 3.27
N ARG A 26 14.24 3.50 4.61
CA ARG A 26 13.89 2.31 5.39
C ARG A 26 13.03 2.67 6.57
N LEU A 27 12.02 1.85 6.80
CA LEU A 27 11.19 1.88 7.99
C LEU A 27 11.67 0.81 8.98
N PRO A 28 11.28 0.93 10.27
CA PRO A 28 11.48 -0.11 11.27
C PRO A 28 10.93 -1.47 10.81
N LYS A 29 11.56 -2.59 11.23
CA LYS A 29 11.07 -3.94 10.87
C LYS A 29 9.64 -4.21 11.36
N LYS A 30 9.26 -3.60 12.49
CA LYS A 30 7.90 -3.59 13.02
C LYS A 30 7.41 -2.16 13.17
N LEU A 31 6.28 -1.83 12.56
CA LEU A 31 5.68 -0.51 12.65
C LEU A 31 4.19 -0.64 12.94
N THR A 32 3.74 0.00 14.01
CA THR A 32 2.33 0.20 14.30
C THR A 32 2.01 1.69 14.26
N VAL A 33 1.04 2.07 13.43
CA VAL A 33 0.50 3.42 13.34
C VAL A 33 -0.98 3.35 13.69
N THR A 34 -1.42 4.02 14.76
CA THR A 34 -2.84 3.90 15.17
C THR A 34 -3.78 4.69 14.26
N GLY A 35 -3.27 5.70 13.55
CA GLY A 35 -3.96 6.42 12.48
C GLY A 35 -3.53 5.93 11.09
N SER A 36 -3.41 6.87 10.16
CA SER A 36 -3.05 6.62 8.75
C SER A 36 -1.55 6.76 8.50
N LEU A 37 -1.05 6.04 7.49
CA LEU A 37 0.34 6.08 7.06
C LEU A 37 0.46 6.72 5.68
N ASN A 38 1.08 7.89 5.61
CA ASN A 38 1.37 8.57 4.35
C ASN A 38 2.86 8.46 4.02
N LEU A 39 3.17 7.74 2.93
CA LEU A 39 4.50 7.56 2.36
C LEU A 39 4.57 8.09 0.92
N ALA A 40 3.61 8.91 0.50
CA ALA A 40 3.58 9.41 -0.87
C ALA A 40 4.85 10.19 -1.22
N TYR A 41 5.34 10.04 -2.44
CA TYR A 41 6.59 10.65 -2.94
C TYR A 41 7.85 10.37 -2.09
N SER A 42 7.81 9.39 -1.18
CA SER A 42 8.94 9.07 -0.33
C SER A 42 9.97 8.17 -1.03
N ASP A 43 11.20 8.19 -0.50
CA ASP A 43 12.30 7.33 -0.95
C ASP A 43 12.22 5.90 -0.38
N VAL A 44 11.13 5.54 0.33
CA VAL A 44 10.95 4.20 0.91
C VAL A 44 10.83 3.18 -0.21
N THR A 45 11.66 2.14 -0.14
CA THR A 45 11.65 1.05 -1.12
C THR A 45 10.91 -0.19 -0.64
N GLU A 46 10.72 -0.31 0.68
CA GLU A 46 10.12 -1.48 1.32
C GLU A 46 9.21 -1.15 2.50
N LEU A 47 8.13 -1.91 2.64
CA LEU A 47 7.29 -1.87 3.83
C LEU A 47 7.88 -2.74 4.95
N PRO A 48 7.57 -2.42 6.23
CA PRO A 48 7.91 -3.28 7.35
C PRO A 48 7.43 -4.72 7.18
N ARG A 49 8.20 -5.68 7.69
CA ARG A 49 7.78 -7.09 7.73
C ARG A 49 6.49 -7.26 8.53
N ILE A 50 6.35 -6.48 9.60
CA ILE A 50 5.12 -6.40 10.40
C ILE A 50 4.65 -4.95 10.36
N LEU A 51 3.58 -4.69 9.61
CA LEU A 51 2.97 -3.38 9.46
C LEU A 51 1.52 -3.45 9.94
N ASN A 52 1.18 -2.64 10.94
CA ASN A 52 -0.18 -2.44 11.40
C ASN A 52 -0.54 -0.97 11.26
N VAL A 53 -1.56 -0.66 10.46
CA VAL A 53 -2.07 0.70 10.27
C VAL A 53 -3.56 0.72 10.58
N GLY A 54 -3.99 1.61 11.46
CA GLY A 54 -5.39 1.73 11.85
C GLY A 54 -6.25 2.43 10.80
N GLY A 55 -5.66 3.35 10.03
CA GLY A 55 -6.30 4.07 8.93
C GLY A 55 -5.85 3.59 7.55
N HIS A 56 -5.86 4.52 6.59
CA HIS A 56 -5.44 4.24 5.22
C HIS A 56 -3.92 4.20 5.08
N ILE A 57 -3.45 3.60 3.98
CA ILE A 57 -2.04 3.61 3.57
C ILE A 57 -1.94 4.30 2.21
N ASN A 58 -1.15 5.37 2.15
CA ASN A 58 -0.86 6.06 0.89
C ASN A 58 0.61 5.83 0.49
N LEU A 59 0.83 5.08 -0.59
CA LEU A 59 2.15 4.83 -1.18
C LEU A 59 2.33 5.55 -2.52
N ALA A 60 1.43 6.48 -2.88
CA ALA A 60 1.41 7.09 -4.20
C ALA A 60 2.76 7.70 -4.57
N HIS A 61 3.27 7.39 -5.76
CA HIS A 61 4.56 7.88 -6.27
C HIS A 61 5.78 7.61 -5.38
N SER A 62 5.67 6.72 -4.39
CA SER A 62 6.82 6.27 -3.61
C SER A 62 7.74 5.36 -4.42
N LYS A 63 8.95 5.12 -3.91
CA LYS A 63 9.92 4.19 -4.52
C LYS A 63 9.69 2.73 -4.14
N ILE A 64 8.52 2.38 -3.61
CA ILE A 64 8.20 1.01 -3.20
C ILE A 64 8.32 0.05 -4.40
N THR A 65 9.04 -1.05 -4.22
CA THR A 65 9.23 -2.07 -5.27
C THR A 65 8.58 -3.41 -4.93
N TYR A 66 8.18 -3.60 -3.68
CA TYR A 66 7.43 -4.77 -3.25
C TYR A 66 6.50 -4.45 -2.07
N LEU A 67 5.43 -5.23 -1.95
CA LEU A 67 4.54 -5.21 -0.79
C LEU A 67 4.69 -6.53 -0.04
N THR A 68 4.52 -6.50 1.29
CA THR A 68 4.62 -7.69 2.14
C THR A 68 3.48 -8.67 1.82
N ASN A 69 3.78 -9.98 1.75
CA ASN A 69 2.77 -11.02 1.55
C ASN A 69 1.69 -10.97 2.64
N GLY A 70 0.43 -11.10 2.25
CA GLY A 70 -0.69 -11.03 3.20
C GLY A 70 -0.87 -9.64 3.84
N LEU A 71 -0.42 -8.57 3.17
CA LEU A 71 -0.68 -7.20 3.63
C LEU A 71 -2.19 -6.99 3.83
N GLN A 72 -2.56 -6.51 5.02
CA GLN A 72 -3.93 -6.18 5.36
C GLN A 72 -4.04 -4.68 5.62
N VAL A 73 -4.88 -4.01 4.84
CA VAL A 73 -5.22 -2.60 5.01
C VAL A 73 -6.70 -2.53 5.35
N LYS A 74 -7.05 -2.09 6.56
CA LYS A 74 -8.46 -2.06 7.02
C LYS A 74 -9.29 -0.94 6.39
N SER A 75 -8.65 -0.06 5.63
CA SER A 75 -9.23 1.10 4.95
C SER A 75 -8.67 1.16 3.53
N ASP A 76 -8.49 2.36 2.98
CA ASP A 76 -8.03 2.58 1.61
C ASP A 76 -6.52 2.31 1.46
N LEU A 77 -6.14 1.78 0.29
CA LEU A 77 -4.75 1.59 -0.13
C LEU A 77 -4.52 2.28 -1.48
N SER A 78 -3.63 3.28 -1.49
CA SER A 78 -3.18 3.91 -2.74
C SER A 78 -1.79 3.42 -3.15
N LEU A 79 -1.70 2.84 -4.35
CA LEU A 79 -0.46 2.42 -5.01
C LEU A 79 -0.19 3.26 -6.28
N MET A 80 -0.93 4.35 -6.45
CA MET A 80 -0.92 5.15 -7.68
C MET A 80 0.49 5.59 -8.07
N GLY A 81 0.85 5.40 -9.34
CA GLY A 81 2.15 5.83 -9.87
C GLY A 81 3.37 5.15 -9.24
N THR A 82 3.20 4.08 -8.47
CA THR A 82 4.32 3.25 -8.01
C THR A 82 4.89 2.41 -9.15
N LYS A 83 6.13 1.93 -8.99
CA LYS A 83 6.81 1.07 -9.97
C LYS A 83 6.46 -0.42 -9.80
N LEU A 84 5.44 -0.74 -9.01
CA LEU A 84 5.00 -2.11 -8.81
C LEU A 84 4.52 -2.72 -10.11
N THR A 85 4.90 -3.97 -10.34
CA THR A 85 4.46 -4.78 -11.49
C THR A 85 3.53 -5.92 -11.07
N THR A 86 3.48 -6.24 -9.77
CA THR A 86 2.64 -7.29 -9.19
C THR A 86 2.07 -6.84 -7.84
N LEU A 87 0.93 -7.44 -7.47
CA LEU A 87 0.38 -7.38 -6.11
C LEU A 87 0.80 -8.64 -5.33
N PRO A 88 1.01 -8.55 -4.01
CA PRO A 88 1.32 -9.71 -3.20
C PRO A 88 0.11 -10.65 -3.14
N PRO A 89 0.31 -11.97 -2.96
CA PRO A 89 -0.79 -12.89 -2.71
C PRO A 89 -1.49 -12.54 -1.40
N TYR A 90 -2.80 -12.79 -1.35
CA TYR A 90 -3.66 -12.55 -0.18
C TYR A 90 -3.68 -11.09 0.29
N LEU A 91 -3.59 -10.12 -0.64
CA LEU A 91 -3.80 -8.72 -0.34
C LEU A 91 -5.26 -8.47 0.08
N TYR A 92 -5.45 -7.88 1.26
CA TYR A 92 -6.75 -7.47 1.77
C TYR A 92 -6.83 -5.94 1.89
N VAL A 93 -7.87 -5.35 1.34
CA VAL A 93 -8.18 -3.92 1.41
C VAL A 93 -9.65 -3.74 1.85
N GLY A 94 -9.85 -3.23 3.06
CA GLY A 94 -11.18 -2.99 3.64
C GLY A 94 -11.91 -1.77 3.08
N GLY A 95 -11.22 -0.94 2.29
CA GLY A 95 -11.79 0.18 1.56
C GLY A 95 -11.50 0.09 0.07
N ASN A 96 -11.10 1.22 -0.53
CA ASN A 96 -10.78 1.33 -1.94
C ASN A 96 -9.32 1.00 -2.25
N LEU A 97 -9.09 0.41 -3.42
CA LEU A 97 -7.76 0.14 -3.96
C LEU A 97 -7.49 1.02 -5.20
N TYR A 98 -6.46 1.85 -5.14
CA TYR A 98 -6.09 2.75 -6.24
C TYR A 98 -4.80 2.28 -6.91
N LEU A 99 -4.89 1.90 -8.20
CA LEU A 99 -3.80 1.35 -9.01
C LEU A 99 -3.43 2.23 -10.21
N ALA A 100 -4.01 3.43 -10.32
CA ALA A 100 -3.79 4.33 -11.44
C ALA A 100 -2.30 4.51 -11.77
N ASN A 101 -1.96 4.44 -13.06
CA ASN A 101 -0.59 4.59 -13.56
C ASN A 101 0.44 3.61 -12.96
N THR A 102 0.02 2.41 -12.56
CA THR A 102 0.94 1.32 -12.19
C THR A 102 1.24 0.42 -13.39
N ALA A 103 2.31 -0.37 -13.31
CA ALA A 103 2.66 -1.37 -14.33
C ALA A 103 2.07 -2.76 -14.02
N ILE A 104 1.08 -2.83 -13.13
CA ILE A 104 0.44 -4.08 -12.70
C ILE A 104 -0.45 -4.62 -13.82
N LYS A 105 -0.13 -5.84 -14.27
CA LYS A 105 -0.84 -6.50 -15.40
C LYS A 105 -1.94 -7.44 -14.95
N GLU A 106 -1.92 -7.85 -13.69
CA GLU A 106 -2.86 -8.79 -13.10
C GLU A 106 -3.12 -8.45 -11.64
N LEU A 107 -4.36 -8.64 -11.19
CA LEU A 107 -4.67 -8.62 -9.76
C LEU A 107 -4.24 -9.95 -9.14
N SER A 108 -3.94 -9.96 -7.83
CA SER A 108 -3.56 -11.22 -7.16
C SER A 108 -4.73 -12.20 -7.08
N THR A 109 -4.49 -13.49 -7.26
CA THR A 109 -5.53 -14.55 -7.29
C THR A 109 -6.50 -14.50 -6.11
N PHE A 110 -6.02 -14.19 -4.90
CA PHE A 110 -6.82 -14.11 -3.68
C PHE A 110 -6.95 -12.67 -3.17
N LEU A 111 -7.04 -11.71 -4.09
CA LEU A 111 -7.28 -10.31 -3.75
C LEU A 111 -8.66 -10.18 -3.08
N VAL A 112 -8.74 -9.43 -1.99
CA VAL A 112 -10.01 -9.01 -1.40
C VAL A 112 -10.04 -7.48 -1.29
N VAL A 113 -11.05 -6.87 -1.91
CA VAL A 113 -11.35 -5.44 -1.80
C VAL A 113 -12.82 -5.27 -1.43
N GLU A 114 -13.07 -4.70 -0.25
CA GLU A 114 -14.44 -4.45 0.23
C GLU A 114 -15.07 -3.21 -0.43
N GLY A 115 -14.25 -2.29 -0.96
CA GLY A 115 -14.68 -1.13 -1.72
C GLY A 115 -14.46 -1.26 -3.23
N ASN A 116 -14.15 -0.13 -3.87
CA ASN A 116 -13.92 -0.03 -5.31
C ASN A 116 -12.45 -0.27 -5.67
N VAL A 117 -12.22 -0.68 -6.92
CA VAL A 117 -10.88 -0.76 -7.52
C VAL A 117 -10.77 0.27 -8.65
N TYR A 118 -9.78 1.15 -8.57
CA TYR A 118 -9.52 2.17 -9.59
C TYR A 118 -8.24 1.81 -10.36
N LEU A 119 -8.39 1.32 -11.59
CA LEU A 119 -7.27 0.90 -12.44
C LEU A 119 -6.57 2.09 -13.07
N GLY A 120 -7.30 3.13 -13.51
CA GLY A 120 -6.77 4.42 -13.96
C GLY A 120 -5.56 4.29 -14.89
N GLY A 121 -5.69 3.46 -15.93
CA GLY A 121 -4.61 3.18 -16.88
C GLY A 121 -3.63 2.06 -16.51
N ALA A 122 -3.83 1.35 -15.40
CA ALA A 122 -3.10 0.10 -15.14
C ALA A 122 -3.43 -0.95 -16.20
N PRO A 123 -2.45 -1.68 -16.77
CA PRO A 123 -2.65 -2.62 -17.87
C PRO A 123 -3.28 -3.96 -17.42
N VAL A 124 -4.17 -3.94 -16.42
CA VAL A 124 -4.88 -5.12 -15.92
C VAL A 124 -5.86 -5.59 -16.98
N GLN A 125 -5.66 -6.81 -17.48
CA GLN A 125 -6.47 -7.36 -18.59
C GLN A 125 -7.69 -8.14 -18.13
N SER A 126 -7.62 -8.72 -16.93
CA SER A 126 -8.69 -9.55 -16.38
C SER A 126 -8.68 -9.53 -14.86
N ILE A 127 -9.83 -9.91 -14.31
CA ILE A 127 -10.02 -10.09 -12.88
C ILE A 127 -9.92 -11.59 -12.59
N PRO A 128 -9.02 -12.03 -11.68
CA PRO A 128 -8.92 -13.43 -11.30
C PRO A 128 -10.24 -13.96 -10.73
N GLU A 129 -10.61 -15.20 -11.05
CA GLU A 129 -11.85 -15.85 -10.59
C GLU A 129 -12.00 -15.86 -9.07
N LYS A 130 -10.89 -15.97 -8.34
CA LYS A 130 -10.85 -16.05 -6.87
C LYS A 130 -10.67 -14.68 -6.20
N ALA A 131 -10.63 -13.60 -6.97
CA ALA A 131 -10.61 -12.25 -6.42
C ALA A 131 -12.03 -11.85 -5.97
N THR A 132 -12.13 -11.28 -4.78
CA THR A 132 -13.39 -10.77 -4.24
C THR A 132 -13.34 -9.25 -4.25
N ILE A 133 -14.12 -8.61 -5.11
CA ILE A 133 -14.28 -7.15 -5.16
C ILE A 133 -15.75 -6.87 -4.93
N ARG A 134 -16.09 -6.22 -3.81
CA ARG A 134 -17.50 -5.93 -3.45
C ARG A 134 -18.04 -4.66 -4.08
N GLY A 135 -17.16 -3.70 -4.37
CA GLY A 135 -17.51 -2.49 -5.10
C GLY A 135 -17.39 -2.66 -6.61
N ASN A 136 -17.24 -1.53 -7.30
CA ASN A 136 -17.05 -1.47 -8.74
C ASN A 136 -15.57 -1.43 -9.12
N ILE A 137 -15.29 -1.81 -10.36
CA ILE A 137 -13.98 -1.62 -10.99
C ILE A 137 -14.10 -0.46 -11.99
N TYR A 138 -13.27 0.55 -11.81
CA TYR A 138 -13.16 1.71 -12.70
C TYR A 138 -11.88 1.61 -13.52
N GLN A 139 -11.99 1.78 -14.84
CA GLN A 139 -10.87 1.70 -15.78
C GLN A 139 -10.21 3.06 -16.01
#